data_AF-A0A5B9PBH4-F1
#
_entry.id   AF-A0A5B9PBH4-F1
#
_cell.length_a   1.000
_cell.length_b   1.000
_cell.length_c   1.000
_cell.angle_alpha   90.00
_cell.angle_beta   90.00
_cell.angle_gamma   90.00
#
_symmetry.space_group_name_H-M   'P 1'
#
loop_
_entity.id
_entity.type
_entity.pdbx_description
1 polymer ?
#
loop_
_entity_poly.entity_id
_entity_poly.type
_entity_poly.pdbx_seq_one_letter_code
_entity_poly.pdbx_strand_id
1 'polypeptide(L)'
;MDAGNVSGGMFALSGSFDGKNLTLDEDIYPVQSILAVSTDENVLSLVIDHEDEYLNFAIAVKGSDAVAIKRAIDNSRSDLQAAEEHKLLVAQGQGESFRKQVCPHCQATISLSRFADTPQCYCDYCQTLFTIRDRSSHRELEAATLDQELEKKYRMCDECGMYSYPRQFTIFYFIFLVYFIHWTSSKTVRCPGCMRWEAWKMLVGNLFGLLGLPVAVVQLFRSYRGRIEKGPLKGLDDANILANRGKIDRALDRYDALMDNLPINAGIKYNIGSGLLTKGDVPHAEAMFLLSLEDCSNFAPSLSGLLFCYQSLGKDVERKQLEFQMGFDANADAHLAGLNEHLGDEQVFE
;
A
#
# COMPACT_ATOMS: atom_id res chain seq x y z
N MET A 1 27.31 -14.14 -8.82
CA MET A 1 25.92 -13.65 -8.78
C MET A 1 25.24 -14.49 -7.73
N ASP A 2 25.49 -14.10 -6.49
CA ASP A 2 25.14 -14.86 -5.29
C ASP A 2 23.78 -14.38 -4.81
N ALA A 3 22.76 -15.18 -5.09
CA ALA A 3 21.48 -15.05 -4.42
C ALA A 3 21.67 -15.52 -2.98
N GLY A 4 21.79 -14.56 -2.06
CA GLY A 4 21.92 -14.77 -0.63
C GLY A 4 20.66 -15.42 -0.07
N ASN A 5 20.70 -16.75 -0.01
CA ASN A 5 19.66 -17.59 0.56
C ASN A 5 19.70 -17.50 2.09
N VAL A 6 18.51 -17.33 2.67
CA VAL A 6 18.24 -17.27 4.11
C VAL A 6 18.74 -18.55 4.79
N SER A 7 19.90 -18.49 5.42
CA SER A 7 20.41 -19.56 6.26
C SER A 7 19.68 -19.55 7.61
N GLY A 8 18.60 -20.32 7.68
CA GLY A 8 18.00 -20.71 8.95
C GLY A 8 18.99 -21.54 9.78
N GLY A 9 19.63 -20.94 10.78
CA GLY A 9 20.44 -21.65 11.76
C GLY A 9 21.44 -20.78 12.53
N MET A 10 21.22 -20.61 13.83
CA MET A 10 22.17 -20.11 14.86
C MET A 10 22.71 -18.66 14.83
N PHE A 11 22.42 -17.84 13.83
CA PHE A 11 22.84 -16.42 13.84
C PHE A 11 21.63 -15.49 13.91
N ALA A 12 21.17 -15.22 15.13
CA ALA A 12 20.22 -14.13 15.36
C ALA A 12 21.03 -12.82 15.37
N LEU A 13 20.87 -12.00 14.33
CA LEU A 13 21.41 -10.64 14.32
C LEU A 13 20.81 -9.87 15.51
N SER A 14 21.66 -9.25 16.30
CA SER A 14 21.26 -8.33 17.36
C SER A 14 20.99 -6.96 16.73
N GLY A 15 19.77 -6.45 16.88
CA GLY A 15 19.35 -5.19 16.28
C GLY A 15 18.91 -4.18 17.31
N SER A 16 19.26 -2.90 17.13
CA SER A 16 18.67 -1.80 17.90
C SER A 16 18.47 -0.56 17.05
N PHE A 17 17.45 0.23 17.39
CA PHE A 17 17.14 1.48 16.70
C PHE A 17 17.02 2.60 17.74
N ASP A 18 17.88 3.62 17.63
CA ASP A 18 17.95 4.75 18.57
C ASP A 18 17.14 5.97 18.11
N GLY A 19 16.43 5.86 16.98
CA GLY A 19 15.72 6.95 16.33
C GLY A 19 16.52 7.68 15.26
N LYS A 20 17.81 7.41 15.11
CA LYS A 20 18.68 8.01 14.07
C LYS A 20 19.49 6.98 13.32
N ASN A 21 19.91 5.92 13.98
CA ASN A 21 20.70 4.84 13.43
C ASN A 21 20.04 3.50 13.76
N LEU A 22 20.07 2.61 12.78
CA LEU A 22 19.76 1.21 12.93
C LEU A 22 21.09 0.46 13.05
N THR A 23 21.35 -0.10 14.22
CA THR A 23 22.51 -0.98 14.43
C THR A 23 22.07 -2.42 14.21
N LEU A 24 22.72 -3.12 13.29
CA LEU A 24 22.57 -4.56 13.07
C LEU A 24 23.94 -5.21 13.32
N ASP A 25 24.04 -5.97 14.39
CA ASP A 25 25.31 -6.48 14.93
C ASP A 25 26.35 -5.38 15.19
N GLU A 26 27.41 -5.33 14.39
CA GLU A 26 28.49 -4.33 14.51
C GLU A 26 28.32 -3.16 13.53
N ASP A 27 27.42 -3.32 12.54
CA ASP A 27 27.21 -2.34 11.49
C ASP A 27 26.17 -1.30 11.90
N ILE A 28 26.44 -0.03 11.57
CA ILE A 28 25.59 1.11 11.90
C ILE A 28 25.08 1.73 10.61
N TYR A 29 23.77 1.64 10.40
CA TYR A 29 23.09 2.23 9.25
C TYR A 29 22.34 3.49 9.67
N PRO A 30 22.71 4.68 9.14
CA PRO A 30 21.96 5.90 9.40
C PRO A 30 20.54 5.79 8.80
N VAL A 31 19.53 6.37 9.46
CA VAL A 31 18.13 6.28 8.97
C VAL A 31 17.95 6.86 7.56
N GLN A 32 18.80 7.81 7.18
CA GLN A 32 18.94 8.39 5.85
C GLN A 32 19.12 7.35 4.76
N SER A 33 19.91 6.30 5.04
CA SER A 33 20.23 5.29 4.04
C SER A 33 19.13 4.24 3.89
N ILE A 34 18.13 4.22 4.77
CA ILE A 34 17.04 3.23 4.71
C ILE A 34 15.99 3.70 3.71
N LEU A 35 16.04 3.19 2.48
CA LEU A 35 15.15 3.58 1.38
C LEU A 35 13.73 3.04 1.55
N ALA A 36 13.60 1.78 1.97
CA ALA A 36 12.29 1.15 2.14
C ALA A 36 12.27 0.24 3.37
N VAL A 37 11.12 0.23 4.03
CA VAL A 37 10.82 -0.69 5.13
C VAL A 37 9.45 -1.32 4.86
N SER A 38 9.40 -2.64 4.88
CA SER A 38 8.16 -3.39 4.86
C SER A 38 8.16 -4.42 5.99
N THR A 39 6.97 -4.89 6.36
CA THR A 39 6.83 -5.91 7.40
C THR A 39 5.88 -6.97 6.91
N ASP A 40 6.29 -8.22 7.04
CA ASP A 40 5.41 -9.37 6.97
C ASP A 40 5.47 -10.15 8.28
N GLU A 41 4.36 -10.13 9.02
CA GLU A 41 4.25 -10.66 10.38
C GLU A 41 5.32 -10.12 11.34
N ASN A 42 6.35 -10.95 11.57
CA ASN A 42 7.47 -10.69 12.46
C ASN A 42 8.76 -10.49 11.67
N VAL A 43 8.71 -10.50 10.34
CA VAL A 43 9.86 -10.24 9.48
C VAL A 43 9.82 -8.77 9.06
N LEU A 44 10.90 -8.07 9.34
CA LEU A 44 11.15 -6.71 8.88
C LEU A 44 12.06 -6.79 7.65
N SER A 45 11.57 -6.34 6.50
CA SER A 45 12.36 -6.23 5.28
C SER A 45 12.83 -4.80 5.09
N LEU A 46 14.13 -4.62 4.87
CA LEU A 46 14.78 -3.32 4.74
C LEU A 46 15.56 -3.26 3.43
N VAL A 47 15.43 -2.14 2.72
CA VAL A 47 16.31 -1.79 1.61
C VAL A 47 17.17 -0.61 2.07
N ILE A 48 18.49 -0.80 2.07
CA ILE A 48 19.46 0.18 2.58
C ILE A 48 20.45 0.53 1.46
N ASP A 49 20.66 1.82 1.23
CA ASP A 49 21.72 2.35 0.36
C ASP A 49 23.06 2.37 1.11
N HIS A 50 24.06 1.64 0.63
CA HIS A 50 25.37 1.57 1.27
C HIS A 50 26.48 1.46 0.24
N GLU A 51 27.36 2.47 0.18
CA GLU A 51 28.54 2.50 -0.69
C GLU A 51 28.22 2.22 -2.19
N ASP A 52 27.15 2.84 -2.71
CA ASP A 52 26.64 2.66 -4.08
C ASP A 52 26.06 1.26 -4.37
N GLU A 53 25.86 0.43 -3.35
CA GLU A 53 25.14 -0.84 -3.42
C GLU A 53 23.87 -0.82 -2.57
N TYR A 54 22.83 -1.53 -3.03
CA TYR A 54 21.58 -1.68 -2.28
C TYR A 54 21.59 -3.01 -1.51
N LEU A 55 21.59 -2.92 -0.18
CA LEU A 55 21.54 -4.06 0.71
C LEU A 55 20.08 -4.38 1.06
N ASN A 56 19.71 -5.65 0.91
CA ASN A 56 18.39 -6.16 1.26
C ASN A 56 18.50 -7.04 2.50
N PHE A 57 17.88 -6.61 3.60
CA PHE A 57 17.83 -7.38 4.84
C PHE A 57 16.43 -7.91 5.09
N ALA A 58 16.31 -9.17 5.49
CA ALA A 58 15.09 -9.77 6.02
C ALA A 58 15.35 -10.22 7.46
N ILE A 59 14.80 -9.49 8.43
CA ILE A 59 15.13 -9.64 9.85
C ILE A 59 13.92 -10.20 10.60
N ALA A 60 14.06 -11.39 11.17
CA ALA A 60 13.05 -11.93 12.07
C ALA A 60 13.11 -11.22 13.44
N VAL A 61 12.11 -10.40 13.72
CA VAL A 61 11.90 -9.71 14.99
C VAL A 61 11.19 -10.65 15.96
N LYS A 62 11.74 -10.81 17.18
CA LYS A 62 11.07 -11.60 18.21
C LYS A 62 9.85 -10.83 18.75
N GLY A 63 8.69 -11.50 18.77
CA GLY A 63 7.45 -10.91 19.27
C GLY A 63 6.71 -10.07 18.24
N SER A 64 5.70 -9.31 18.68
CA SER A 64 4.82 -8.51 17.83
C SER A 64 5.38 -7.11 17.48
N ASP A 65 6.69 -6.91 17.65
CA ASP A 65 7.29 -5.58 17.64
C ASP A 65 7.72 -5.11 16.24
N ALA A 66 7.70 -5.98 15.22
CA ALA A 66 8.10 -5.62 13.85
C ALA A 66 7.33 -4.40 13.32
N VAL A 67 6.02 -4.34 13.55
CA VAL A 67 5.17 -3.20 13.15
C VAL A 67 5.54 -1.93 13.90
N ALA A 68 5.89 -2.04 15.19
CA ALA A 68 6.29 -0.89 16.00
C ALA A 68 7.67 -0.36 15.56
N ILE A 69 8.61 -1.25 15.27
CA ILE A 69 9.95 -0.91 14.75
C ILE A 69 9.82 -0.27 13.37
N LYS A 70 9.05 -0.87 12.45
CA LYS A 70 8.76 -0.26 11.13
C LYS A 70 8.26 1.16 11.29
N ARG A 71 7.25 1.37 12.16
CA ARG A 71 6.69 2.70 12.41
C ARG A 71 7.73 3.67 12.96
N ALA A 72 8.58 3.23 13.89
CA ALA A 72 9.62 4.09 14.45
C ALA A 72 10.64 4.54 13.37
N ILE A 73 11.07 3.61 12.52
CA ILE A 73 11.99 3.89 11.40
C ILE A 73 11.32 4.83 10.39
N ASP A 74 10.11 4.50 9.94
CA ASP A 74 9.35 5.30 8.98
C ASP A 74 9.14 6.74 9.48
N ASN A 75 8.78 6.92 10.75
CA ASN A 75 8.56 8.24 11.33
C ASN A 75 9.85 9.06 11.33
N SER A 76 10.95 8.48 11.82
CA SER A 76 12.26 9.16 11.84
C SER A 76 12.73 9.54 10.43
N ARG A 77 12.62 8.60 9.47
CA ARG A 77 12.96 8.85 8.07
C ARG A 77 12.12 9.98 7.48
N SER A 78 10.81 9.93 7.70
CA SER A 78 9.88 10.92 7.16
C SER A 78 10.13 12.33 7.71
N ASP A 79 10.44 12.44 9.01
CA ASP A 79 10.77 13.71 9.65
C ASP A 79 12.06 14.30 9.10
N LEU A 80 13.06 13.44 8.89
CA LEU A 80 14.34 13.86 8.36
C LEU A 80 14.23 14.31 6.90
N GLN A 81 13.58 13.52 6.05
CA GLN A 81 13.38 13.85 4.64
C GLN A 81 12.64 15.19 4.50
N ALA A 82 11.60 15.41 5.31
CA ALA A 82 10.87 16.68 5.34
C ALA A 82 11.76 17.84 5.82
N ALA A 83 12.65 17.61 6.80
CA ALA A 83 13.58 18.63 7.28
C ALA A 83 14.66 18.98 6.24
N GLU A 84 15.14 18.00 5.47
CA GLU A 84 16.10 18.19 4.38
C GLU A 84 15.46 18.94 3.21
N GLU A 85 14.25 18.56 2.79
CA GLU A 85 13.52 19.27 1.75
C GLU A 85 13.25 20.73 2.15
N HIS A 86 12.86 20.97 3.40
CA HIS A 86 12.68 22.34 3.90
C HIS A 86 13.99 23.15 3.83
N LYS A 87 15.14 22.56 4.22
CA LYS A 87 16.45 23.22 4.10
C LYS A 87 16.79 23.55 2.64
N LEU A 88 16.51 22.63 1.71
CA LEU A 88 16.74 22.83 0.28
C LEU A 88 15.87 23.97 -0.27
N LEU A 89 14.57 24.00 0.07
CA LEU A 89 13.67 25.07 -0.33
C LEU A 89 14.07 26.42 0.26
N VAL A 90 14.49 26.48 1.53
CA VAL A 90 15.01 27.69 2.15
C VAL A 90 16.28 28.18 1.43
N ALA A 91 17.20 27.27 1.09
CA ALA A 91 18.40 27.60 0.33
C ALA A 91 18.10 28.15 -1.08
N GLN A 92 16.98 27.72 -1.67
CA GLN A 92 16.46 28.20 -2.96
C GLN A 92 15.62 29.49 -2.85
N GLY A 93 15.43 30.03 -1.64
CA GLY A 93 14.54 31.18 -1.40
C GLY A 93 13.04 30.85 -1.50
N GLN A 94 12.69 29.58 -1.51
CA GLN A 94 11.33 29.04 -1.60
C GLN A 94 10.84 28.43 -0.27
N GLY A 95 11.44 28.80 0.87
CA GLY A 95 11.08 28.22 2.17
C GLY A 95 9.58 28.34 2.51
N GLU A 96 8.90 29.39 2.03
CA GLU A 96 7.46 29.60 2.25
C GLU A 96 6.56 28.60 1.51
N SER A 97 7.06 27.94 0.45
CA SER A 97 6.30 26.90 -0.27
C SER A 97 6.33 25.55 0.45
N PHE A 98 7.18 25.39 1.47
CA PHE A 98 7.28 24.16 2.22
C PHE A 98 5.98 23.88 2.98
N ARG A 99 5.33 22.77 2.64
CA ARG A 99 4.12 22.30 3.30
C ARG A 99 4.32 20.86 3.74
N LYS A 100 3.82 20.55 4.93
CA LYS A 100 3.86 19.20 5.47
C LYS A 100 2.57 18.87 6.22
N GLN A 101 2.26 17.58 6.27
CA GLN A 101 1.15 17.03 7.04
C GLN A 101 1.65 15.84 7.85
N VAL A 102 1.22 15.72 9.11
CA VAL A 102 1.49 14.52 9.91
C VAL A 102 0.34 13.54 9.73
N CYS A 103 0.65 12.30 9.37
CA CYS A 103 -0.35 11.25 9.26
C CYS A 103 -0.96 10.94 10.63
N PRO A 104 -2.29 11.02 10.82
CA PRO A 104 -2.91 10.73 12.10
C PRO A 104 -2.78 9.26 12.54
N HIS A 105 -2.47 8.34 11.62
CA HIS A 105 -2.48 6.90 11.88
C HIS A 105 -1.10 6.32 12.21
N CYS A 106 -0.06 6.69 11.47
CA CYS A 106 1.30 6.21 11.71
C CYS A 106 2.23 7.28 12.33
N GLN A 107 1.85 8.56 12.29
CA GLN A 107 2.66 9.72 12.71
C GLN A 107 3.83 10.08 11.78
N ALA A 108 3.89 9.51 10.58
CA ALA A 108 4.87 9.92 9.58
C ALA A 108 4.59 11.34 9.08
N THR A 109 5.65 12.10 8.82
CA THR A 109 5.61 13.44 8.22
C THR A 109 5.61 13.32 6.70
N ILE A 110 4.54 13.79 6.08
CA ILE A 110 4.32 13.77 4.64
C ILE A 110 4.64 15.17 4.11
N SER A 111 5.57 15.27 3.17
CA SER A 111 5.82 16.54 2.46
C SER A 111 4.78 16.73 1.36
N LEU A 112 4.17 17.92 1.34
CA LEU A 112 3.15 18.34 0.38
C LEU A 112 3.61 19.53 -0.47
N SER A 113 4.89 19.90 -0.38
CA SER A 113 5.45 21.11 -0.99
C SER A 113 5.28 21.14 -2.52
N ARG A 114 5.32 19.96 -3.18
CA ARG A 114 5.19 19.80 -4.64
C ARG A 114 3.78 19.52 -5.13
N PHE A 115 2.83 19.38 -4.23
CA PHE A 115 1.45 18.96 -4.54
C PHE A 115 0.49 20.13 -4.46
N ALA A 116 -0.73 20.03 -4.96
CA ALA A 116 -1.72 21.08 -4.76
C ALA A 116 -2.21 21.10 -3.30
N ASP A 117 -2.96 22.14 -2.90
CA ASP A 117 -3.71 22.06 -1.64
C ASP A 117 -5.01 21.30 -1.90
N THR A 118 -5.21 20.19 -1.20
CA THR A 118 -6.33 19.27 -1.44
C THR A 118 -6.93 18.78 -0.12
N PRO A 119 -8.24 18.46 -0.08
CA PRO A 119 -8.93 18.12 1.16
C PRO A 119 -8.51 16.77 1.77
N GLN A 120 -7.86 15.89 1.00
CA GLN A 120 -7.35 14.61 1.48
C GLN A 120 -5.83 14.52 1.30
N CYS A 121 -5.22 13.69 2.13
CA CYS A 121 -3.81 13.38 2.07
C CYS A 121 -3.62 11.86 2.09
N TYR A 122 -2.70 11.38 1.26
CA TYR A 122 -2.28 9.99 1.24
C TYR A 122 -0.95 9.83 1.96
N CYS A 123 -0.85 8.80 2.81
CA CYS A 123 0.39 8.47 3.50
C CYS A 123 1.06 7.26 2.84
N ASP A 124 2.19 7.45 2.17
CA ASP A 124 2.93 6.34 1.52
C ASP A 124 3.43 5.27 2.50
N TYR A 125 3.73 5.67 3.75
CA TYR A 125 4.25 4.78 4.79
C TYR A 125 3.26 3.73 5.30
N CYS A 126 1.98 4.09 5.45
CA CYS A 126 0.92 3.20 5.93
C CYS A 126 -0.22 3.00 4.91
N GLN A 127 -0.06 3.56 3.71
CA GLN A 127 -0.96 3.46 2.57
C GLN A 127 -2.41 3.84 2.89
N THR A 128 -2.58 4.81 3.80
CA THR A 128 -3.90 5.28 4.24
C THR A 128 -4.21 6.62 3.60
N LEU A 129 -5.44 6.75 3.11
CA LEU A 129 -6.03 8.00 2.65
C LEU A 129 -6.85 8.59 3.80
N PHE A 130 -6.58 9.84 4.18
CA PHE A 130 -7.28 10.51 5.27
C PHE A 130 -7.66 11.94 4.89
N THR A 131 -8.76 12.45 5.44
CA THR A 131 -9.19 13.84 5.23
C THR A 131 -8.41 14.80 6.14
N ILE A 132 -7.85 15.86 5.54
CA ILE A 132 -7.18 16.94 6.27
C ILE A 132 -8.26 17.77 6.97
N ARG A 133 -8.11 17.99 8.28
CA ARG A 133 -9.10 18.70 9.10
C ARG A 133 -8.45 19.80 9.90
N ASP A 134 -9.08 20.97 9.88
CA ASP A 134 -8.71 22.07 10.75
C ASP A 134 -9.34 21.86 12.14
N ARG A 135 -8.52 21.86 13.19
CA ARG A 135 -8.90 21.40 14.55
C ARG A 135 -9.54 22.51 15.40
N SER A 136 -10.41 23.33 14.82
CA SER A 136 -10.85 24.56 15.49
C SER A 136 -12.03 24.40 16.46
N SER A 137 -12.79 23.29 16.45
CA SER A 137 -13.88 23.07 17.43
C SER A 137 -13.95 21.66 18.06
N HIS A 138 -14.38 21.60 19.33
CA HIS A 138 -14.47 20.35 20.11
C HIS A 138 -15.51 19.35 19.59
N ARG A 139 -16.61 19.81 18.97
CA ARG A 139 -17.66 18.93 18.44
C ARG A 139 -17.24 18.31 17.09
N GLU A 140 -16.47 19.05 16.30
CA GLU A 140 -15.82 18.52 15.10
C GLU A 140 -14.74 17.50 15.46
N LEU A 141 -14.09 17.63 16.63
CA LEU A 141 -13.07 16.69 17.08
C LEU A 141 -13.61 15.26 17.28
N GLU A 142 -14.79 15.10 17.90
CA GLU A 142 -15.36 13.77 18.20
C GLU A 142 -15.84 13.06 16.93
N ALA A 143 -16.57 13.78 16.05
CA ALA A 143 -16.92 13.29 14.72
C ALA A 143 -15.64 12.98 13.91
N ALA A 144 -14.60 13.80 14.07
CA ALA A 144 -13.35 13.58 13.37
C ALA A 144 -12.65 12.28 13.80
N THR A 145 -12.67 11.95 15.09
CA THR A 145 -12.11 10.67 15.58
C THR A 145 -12.83 9.44 15.02
N LEU A 146 -14.16 9.48 14.92
CA LEU A 146 -14.93 8.34 14.39
C LEU A 146 -14.60 8.08 12.91
N ASP A 147 -14.51 9.14 12.13
CA ASP A 147 -14.15 9.05 10.71
C ASP A 147 -12.69 8.62 10.52
N GLN A 148 -11.77 9.09 11.37
CA GLN A 148 -10.36 8.65 11.33
C GLN A 148 -10.23 7.15 11.60
N GLU A 149 -10.99 6.60 12.56
CA GLU A 149 -10.99 5.15 12.82
C GLU A 149 -11.62 4.34 11.67
N LEU A 150 -12.48 4.96 10.86
CA LEU A 150 -12.95 4.38 9.61
C LEU A 150 -11.88 4.49 8.52
N GLU A 151 -11.33 5.66 8.25
CA GLU A 151 -10.28 5.91 7.24
C GLU A 151 -9.07 5.00 7.42
N LYS A 152 -8.60 4.83 8.68
CA LYS A 152 -7.50 3.92 9.06
C LYS A 152 -7.67 2.49 8.54
N LYS A 153 -8.91 2.05 8.39
CA LYS A 153 -9.23 0.70 7.95
C LYS A 153 -9.09 0.56 6.44
N TYR A 154 -9.34 1.63 5.68
CA TYR A 154 -9.30 1.58 4.23
C TYR A 154 -7.89 1.85 3.69
N ARG A 155 -7.47 1.00 2.76
CA ARG A 155 -6.17 1.08 2.10
C ARG A 155 -6.23 0.31 0.78
N MET A 156 -5.14 0.34 0.04
CA MET A 156 -4.98 -0.42 -1.19
C MET A 156 -4.97 -1.93 -0.89
N CYS A 157 -5.63 -2.71 -1.72
CA CYS A 157 -5.55 -4.17 -1.68
C CYS A 157 -4.26 -4.64 -2.33
N ASP A 158 -3.45 -5.44 -1.65
CA ASP A 158 -2.16 -5.94 -2.16
C ASP A 158 -2.32 -6.77 -3.45
N GLU A 159 -3.48 -7.43 -3.63
CA GLU A 159 -3.72 -8.32 -4.77
C GLU A 159 -4.23 -7.59 -6.01
N CYS A 160 -5.25 -6.75 -5.85
CA CYS A 160 -5.93 -6.13 -6.99
C CYS A 160 -5.68 -4.64 -7.12
N GLY A 161 -4.90 -4.04 -6.22
CA GLY A 161 -4.60 -2.62 -6.24
C GLY A 161 -5.82 -1.70 -6.09
N MET A 162 -6.98 -2.20 -5.66
CA MET A 162 -8.19 -1.38 -5.44
C MET A 162 -8.23 -0.84 -4.02
N TYR A 163 -8.64 0.41 -3.85
CA TYR A 163 -8.95 0.99 -2.56
C TYR A 163 -10.17 0.28 -1.94
N SER A 164 -9.99 -0.34 -0.78
CA SER A 164 -11.01 -1.16 -0.12
C SER A 164 -10.72 -1.27 1.38
N TYR A 165 -11.41 -2.17 2.08
CA TYR A 165 -11.14 -2.54 3.46
C TYR A 165 -10.42 -3.91 3.53
N PRO A 166 -9.13 -3.98 3.17
CA PRO A 166 -8.45 -5.26 3.10
C PRO A 166 -8.11 -5.79 4.50
N ARG A 167 -8.23 -7.10 4.63
CA ARG A 167 -8.04 -7.83 5.89
C ARG A 167 -6.96 -8.90 5.69
N GLN A 168 -6.25 -9.19 6.76
CA GLN A 168 -5.30 -10.31 6.76
C GLN A 168 -6.06 -11.59 6.43
N PHE A 169 -5.57 -12.35 5.46
CA PHE A 169 -6.10 -13.59 4.91
C PHE A 169 -5.01 -14.64 4.89
N THR A 170 -5.29 -15.82 5.46
CA THR A 170 -4.33 -16.92 5.49
C THR A 170 -4.67 -17.88 4.37
N ILE A 171 -3.76 -17.99 3.41
CA ILE A 171 -3.77 -18.99 2.35
C ILE A 171 -3.10 -20.24 2.91
N PHE A 172 -3.79 -21.36 2.86
CA PHE A 172 -3.31 -22.63 3.38
C PHE A 172 -3.66 -23.74 2.41
N TYR A 173 -2.65 -24.38 1.84
CA TYR A 173 -2.80 -25.58 1.04
C TYR A 173 -2.14 -26.75 1.75
N PHE A 174 -2.86 -27.85 1.85
CA PHE A 174 -2.38 -29.10 2.40
C PHE A 174 -2.77 -30.21 1.44
N ILE A 175 -1.79 -30.72 0.71
CA ILE A 175 -1.96 -31.81 -0.24
C ILE A 175 -1.31 -33.05 0.38
N PHE A 176 -2.15 -34.04 0.68
CA PHE A 176 -1.72 -35.34 1.14
C PHE A 176 -1.99 -36.37 0.04
N LEU A 177 -0.92 -36.73 -0.67
CA LEU A 177 -0.90 -37.88 -1.57
C LEU A 177 -0.06 -38.98 -0.91
N VAL A 178 -0.37 -40.25 -1.18
CA VAL A 178 0.21 -41.42 -0.49
C VAL A 178 1.76 -41.39 -0.39
N TYR A 179 2.43 -40.73 -1.33
CA TYR A 179 3.89 -40.58 -1.37
C TYR A 179 4.43 -39.15 -1.19
N PHE A 180 3.55 -38.15 -1.12
CA PHE A 180 3.93 -36.74 -1.08
C PHE A 180 3.06 -35.97 -0.09
N ILE A 181 3.69 -35.44 0.95
CA ILE A 181 3.09 -34.48 1.87
C ILE A 181 3.65 -33.12 1.49
N HIS A 182 2.79 -32.24 0.98
CA HIS A 182 3.15 -30.87 0.67
C HIS A 182 2.20 -29.92 1.38
N TRP A 183 2.77 -28.89 2.02
CA TRP A 183 2.01 -27.87 2.71
C TRP A 183 2.63 -26.50 2.47
N THR A 184 1.78 -25.51 2.21
CA THR A 184 2.17 -24.11 2.09
C THR A 184 1.20 -23.25 2.88
N SER A 185 1.75 -22.23 3.54
CA SER A 185 0.99 -21.28 4.32
C SER A 185 1.56 -19.89 4.09
N SER A 186 0.72 -18.96 3.67
CA SER A 186 1.08 -17.55 3.50
C SER A 186 -0.03 -16.66 4.06
N LYS A 187 0.33 -15.50 4.63
CA LYS A 187 -0.62 -14.48 5.06
C LYS A 187 -0.51 -13.29 4.14
N THR A 188 -1.64 -12.84 3.60
CA THR A 188 -1.72 -11.69 2.69
C THR A 188 -2.79 -10.72 3.16
N VAL A 189 -2.71 -9.44 2.81
CA VAL A 189 -3.75 -8.45 3.12
C VAL A 189 -4.59 -8.23 1.86
N ARG A 190 -5.82 -8.75 1.85
CA ARG A 190 -6.66 -8.78 0.66
C ARG A 190 -8.03 -8.19 0.93
N CYS A 191 -8.63 -7.56 -0.10
CA CYS A 191 -10.01 -7.10 -0.05
C CYS A 191 -10.98 -8.29 -0.02
N PRO A 192 -12.22 -8.11 0.48
CA PRO A 192 -13.22 -9.18 0.53
C PRO A 192 -13.51 -9.84 -0.84
N GLY A 193 -13.37 -9.10 -1.94
CA GLY A 193 -13.49 -9.64 -3.30
C GLY A 193 -12.41 -10.68 -3.62
N CYS A 194 -11.13 -10.31 -3.44
CA CYS A 194 -9.99 -11.20 -3.69
C CYS A 194 -9.97 -12.39 -2.72
N MET A 195 -10.30 -12.15 -1.43
CA MET A 195 -10.40 -13.22 -0.43
C MET A 195 -11.40 -14.32 -0.86
N ARG A 196 -12.54 -13.96 -1.47
CA ARG A 196 -13.55 -14.96 -1.89
C ARG A 196 -13.03 -15.87 -2.98
N TRP A 197 -12.39 -15.29 -4.00
CA TRP A 197 -11.83 -16.06 -5.11
C TRP A 197 -10.78 -17.07 -4.62
N GLU A 198 -9.91 -16.60 -3.74
CA GLU A 198 -8.80 -17.39 -3.19
C GLU A 198 -9.28 -18.44 -2.19
N ALA A 199 -10.28 -18.13 -1.37
CA ALA A 199 -10.92 -19.12 -0.51
C ALA A 199 -11.59 -20.26 -1.31
N TRP A 200 -12.16 -19.97 -2.49
CA TRP A 200 -12.69 -21.01 -3.38
C TRP A 200 -11.58 -21.88 -3.97
N LYS A 201 -10.46 -21.28 -4.43
CA LYS A 201 -9.28 -22.06 -4.87
C LYS A 201 -8.76 -22.96 -3.75
N MET A 202 -8.64 -22.43 -2.54
CA MET A 202 -8.24 -23.20 -1.36
C MET A 202 -9.22 -24.34 -1.06
N LEU A 203 -10.52 -24.10 -1.15
CA LEU A 203 -11.53 -25.14 -0.90
C LEU A 203 -11.39 -26.29 -1.91
N VAL A 204 -11.24 -25.96 -3.20
CA VAL A 204 -11.08 -26.95 -4.27
C VAL A 204 -9.75 -27.68 -4.15
N GLY A 205 -8.65 -26.96 -3.90
CA GLY A 205 -7.31 -27.56 -3.76
C GLY A 205 -7.20 -28.48 -2.55
N ASN A 206 -7.77 -28.08 -1.40
CA ASN A 206 -7.74 -28.88 -0.17
C ASN A 206 -8.78 -30.02 -0.15
N LEU A 207 -9.69 -30.09 -1.13
CA LEU A 207 -10.71 -31.13 -1.20
C LEU A 207 -10.09 -32.54 -1.21
N PHE A 208 -8.93 -32.69 -1.85
CA PHE A 208 -8.20 -33.96 -1.94
C PHE A 208 -7.38 -34.29 -0.69
N GLY A 209 -6.94 -33.29 0.07
CA GLY A 209 -6.10 -33.48 1.25
C GLY A 209 -6.86 -33.74 2.56
N LEU A 210 -8.19 -33.53 2.59
CA LEU A 210 -9.14 -33.59 3.72
C LEU A 210 -8.80 -32.74 4.97
N LEU A 211 -7.53 -32.70 5.40
CA LEU A 211 -7.04 -31.95 6.56
C LEU A 211 -7.03 -30.43 6.35
N GLY A 212 -6.83 -29.94 5.13
CA GLY A 212 -6.91 -28.51 4.82
C GLY A 212 -8.35 -27.96 4.68
N LEU A 213 -9.34 -28.85 4.56
CA LEU A 213 -10.74 -28.48 4.31
C LEU A 213 -11.35 -27.60 5.43
N PRO A 214 -11.16 -27.88 6.74
CA PRO A 214 -11.71 -27.04 7.80
C PRO A 214 -11.18 -25.59 7.75
N VAL A 215 -9.88 -25.41 7.48
CA VAL A 215 -9.26 -24.09 7.36
C VAL A 215 -9.85 -23.34 6.16
N ALA A 216 -9.96 -24.01 5.00
CA ALA A 216 -10.55 -23.43 3.80
C ALA A 216 -12.01 -23.02 4.00
N VAL A 217 -12.82 -23.85 4.67
CA VAL A 217 -14.22 -23.52 5.00
C VAL A 217 -14.31 -22.30 5.91
N VAL A 218 -13.50 -22.22 6.97
CA VAL A 218 -13.47 -21.06 7.88
C VAL A 218 -13.09 -19.77 7.12
N GLN A 219 -12.05 -19.84 6.29
CA GLN A 219 -11.62 -18.69 5.48
C GLN A 219 -12.68 -18.28 4.46
N LEU A 220 -13.38 -19.23 3.85
CA LEU A 220 -14.51 -18.97 2.96
C LEU A 220 -15.61 -18.22 3.70
N PHE A 221 -16.09 -18.72 4.85
CA PHE A 221 -17.09 -18.02 5.66
C PHE A 221 -16.64 -16.61 6.05
N ARG A 222 -15.37 -16.44 6.42
CA ARG A 222 -14.82 -15.12 6.80
C ARG A 222 -14.80 -14.14 5.64
N SER A 223 -14.51 -14.60 4.42
CA SER A 223 -14.54 -13.75 3.21
C SER A 223 -15.95 -13.26 2.82
N TYR A 224 -17.00 -14.00 3.18
CA TYR A 224 -18.40 -13.60 2.92
C TYR A 224 -18.98 -12.75 4.05
N ARG A 225 -18.64 -13.01 5.32
CA ARG A 225 -19.05 -12.19 6.47
C ARG A 225 -18.30 -10.86 6.59
N GLY A 226 -17.19 -10.71 5.89
CA GLY A 226 -16.34 -9.52 5.95
C GLY A 226 -16.84 -8.31 5.16
N ARG A 227 -18.09 -8.28 4.70
CA ARG A 227 -18.62 -7.17 3.89
C ARG A 227 -18.70 -5.88 4.69
N ILE A 228 -18.51 -4.75 4.01
CA ILE A 228 -18.85 -3.43 4.54
C ILE A 228 -20.38 -3.31 4.54
N GLU A 229 -21.01 -3.71 5.64
CA GLU A 229 -22.48 -3.69 5.78
C GLU A 229 -23.02 -2.34 6.28
N LYS A 230 -22.14 -1.50 6.86
CA LYS A 230 -22.48 -0.23 7.50
C LYS A 230 -21.48 0.86 7.13
N GLY A 231 -21.91 2.11 7.24
CA GLY A 231 -21.08 3.28 6.99
C GLY A 231 -21.22 3.83 5.56
N PRO A 232 -20.53 4.94 5.26
CA PRO A 232 -20.69 5.67 4.01
C PRO A 232 -20.10 4.94 2.79
N LEU A 233 -19.19 3.97 3.01
CA LEU A 233 -18.60 3.14 1.96
C LEU A 233 -19.33 1.79 1.75
N LYS A 234 -20.58 1.68 2.21
CA LYS A 234 -21.39 0.47 2.04
C LYS A 234 -21.61 0.16 0.56
N GLY A 235 -21.17 -1.01 0.14
CA GLY A 235 -21.27 -1.48 -1.25
C GLY A 235 -20.02 -1.27 -2.09
N LEU A 236 -18.97 -0.64 -1.55
CA LEU A 236 -17.69 -0.43 -2.23
C LEU A 236 -17.09 -1.75 -2.76
N ASP A 237 -17.09 -2.81 -1.93
CA ASP A 237 -16.54 -4.11 -2.35
C ASP A 237 -17.28 -4.71 -3.54
N ASP A 238 -18.61 -4.56 -3.60
CA ASP A 238 -19.41 -5.10 -4.70
C ASP A 238 -19.18 -4.28 -5.99
N ALA A 239 -18.98 -2.96 -5.88
CA ALA A 239 -18.57 -2.10 -6.99
C ALA A 239 -17.19 -2.48 -7.52
N ASN A 240 -16.20 -2.65 -6.64
CA ASN A 240 -14.84 -3.06 -6.99
C ASN A 240 -14.82 -4.43 -7.69
N ILE A 241 -15.63 -5.39 -7.22
CA ILE A 241 -15.75 -6.73 -7.86
C ILE A 241 -16.30 -6.61 -9.29
N LEU A 242 -17.28 -5.72 -9.52
CA LEU A 242 -17.82 -5.50 -10.87
C LEU A 242 -16.78 -4.83 -11.78
N ALA A 243 -16.09 -3.80 -11.28
CA ALA A 243 -15.03 -3.09 -11.99
C ALA A 243 -13.90 -4.04 -12.42
N ASN A 244 -13.37 -4.84 -11.49
CA ASN A 244 -12.28 -5.80 -11.76
C ASN A 244 -12.69 -6.92 -12.73
N ARG A 245 -13.99 -7.14 -12.96
CA ARG A 245 -14.51 -8.09 -13.95
C ARG A 245 -14.78 -7.45 -15.30
N GLY A 246 -14.30 -6.22 -15.52
CA GLY A 246 -14.56 -5.43 -16.73
C GLY A 246 -16.00 -4.93 -16.87
N LYS A 247 -16.83 -5.05 -15.81
CA LYS A 247 -18.25 -4.63 -15.81
C LYS A 247 -18.39 -3.22 -15.21
N ILE A 248 -17.49 -2.31 -15.59
CA ILE A 248 -17.43 -0.95 -15.04
C ILE A 248 -18.74 -0.19 -15.24
N ASP A 249 -19.45 -0.37 -16.36
CA ASP A 249 -20.74 0.29 -16.60
C ASP A 249 -21.78 -0.02 -15.51
N ARG A 250 -21.77 -1.24 -14.95
CA ARG A 250 -22.64 -1.61 -13.82
C ARG A 250 -22.07 -1.21 -12.46
N ALA A 251 -20.75 -1.01 -12.39
CA ALA A 251 -20.09 -0.55 -11.18
C ALA A 251 -20.31 0.95 -10.98
N LEU A 252 -20.43 1.74 -12.07
CA LEU A 252 -20.70 3.18 -12.03
C LEU A 252 -21.96 3.50 -11.21
N ASP A 253 -23.09 2.82 -11.45
CA ASP A 253 -24.31 2.99 -10.63
C ASP A 253 -24.06 2.83 -9.11
N ARG A 254 -23.11 1.99 -8.73
CA ARG A 254 -22.73 1.74 -7.33
C ARG A 254 -21.76 2.80 -6.82
N TYR A 255 -20.81 3.22 -7.65
CA TYR A 255 -19.89 4.29 -7.30
C TYR A 255 -20.60 5.64 -7.21
N ASP A 256 -21.57 5.93 -8.07
CA ASP A 256 -22.36 7.16 -8.01
C ASP A 256 -23.09 7.26 -6.67
N ALA A 257 -23.75 6.19 -6.23
CA ALA A 257 -24.38 6.15 -4.92
C ALA A 257 -23.38 6.31 -3.75
N LEU A 258 -22.11 5.91 -3.92
CA LEU A 258 -21.06 6.14 -2.93
C LEU A 258 -20.60 7.60 -2.94
N MET A 259 -20.42 8.18 -4.13
CA MET A 259 -20.01 9.58 -4.32
C MET A 259 -21.10 10.57 -3.88
N ASP A 260 -22.38 10.21 -3.97
CA ASP A 260 -23.48 10.99 -3.41
C ASP A 260 -23.35 11.16 -1.88
N ASN A 261 -22.79 10.14 -1.20
CA ASN A 261 -22.56 10.16 0.25
C ASN A 261 -21.18 10.70 0.62
N LEU A 262 -20.18 10.51 -0.25
CA LEU A 262 -18.78 10.90 -0.07
C LEU A 262 -18.25 11.53 -1.36
N PRO A 263 -18.60 12.80 -1.64
CA PRO A 263 -18.21 13.46 -2.89
C PRO A 263 -16.70 13.71 -2.99
N ILE A 264 -16.03 13.79 -1.83
CA ILE A 264 -14.58 13.93 -1.70
C ILE A 264 -14.02 12.58 -1.27
N ASN A 265 -13.56 11.78 -2.22
CA ASN A 265 -12.91 10.51 -1.97
C ASN A 265 -12.04 10.09 -3.16
N ALA A 266 -10.74 10.36 -3.06
CA ALA A 266 -9.77 9.99 -4.09
C ALA A 266 -9.75 8.47 -4.36
N GLY A 267 -9.91 7.66 -3.30
CA GLY A 267 -9.92 6.19 -3.41
C GLY A 267 -11.04 5.64 -4.30
N ILE A 268 -12.26 6.18 -4.22
CA ILE A 268 -13.38 5.79 -5.09
C ILE A 268 -13.10 6.20 -6.53
N LYS A 269 -12.68 7.44 -6.76
CA LYS A 269 -12.39 7.97 -8.11
C LYS A 269 -11.28 7.19 -8.79
N TYR A 270 -10.22 6.86 -8.04
CA TYR A 270 -9.17 5.95 -8.48
C TYR A 270 -9.72 4.56 -8.87
N ASN A 271 -10.59 3.96 -8.06
CA ASN A 271 -11.17 2.64 -8.37
C ASN A 271 -11.98 2.67 -9.67
N ILE A 272 -12.70 3.76 -9.95
CA ILE A 272 -13.39 3.95 -11.23
C ILE A 272 -12.36 4.03 -12.36
N GLY A 273 -11.32 4.86 -12.23
CA GLY A 273 -10.25 4.99 -13.23
C GLY A 273 -9.57 3.66 -13.55
N SER A 274 -9.23 2.87 -12.52
CA SER A 274 -8.66 1.52 -12.68
C SER A 274 -9.62 0.55 -13.38
N GLY A 275 -10.91 0.61 -13.04
CA GLY A 275 -11.95 -0.15 -13.74
C GLY A 275 -12.11 0.24 -15.22
N LEU A 276 -11.97 1.52 -15.55
CA LEU A 276 -12.00 2.03 -16.93
C LEU A 276 -10.76 1.57 -17.72
N LEU A 277 -9.57 1.58 -17.10
CA LEU A 277 -8.37 0.98 -17.69
C LEU A 277 -8.56 -0.51 -17.99
N THR A 278 -9.18 -1.25 -17.08
CA THR A 278 -9.50 -2.68 -17.28
C THR A 278 -10.43 -2.90 -18.48
N LYS A 279 -11.31 -1.94 -18.78
CA LYS A 279 -12.16 -1.94 -19.99
C LYS A 279 -11.41 -1.48 -21.26
N GLY A 280 -10.24 -0.86 -21.11
CA GLY A 280 -9.48 -0.23 -22.19
C GLY A 280 -9.90 1.21 -22.51
N ASP A 281 -10.72 1.83 -21.66
CA ASP A 281 -11.19 3.21 -21.84
C ASP A 281 -10.23 4.21 -21.19
N VAL A 282 -9.06 4.36 -21.82
CA VAL A 282 -7.96 5.18 -21.30
C VAL A 282 -8.33 6.67 -21.14
N PRO A 283 -9.04 7.33 -22.09
CA PRO A 283 -9.39 8.75 -21.93
C PRO A 283 -10.29 9.04 -20.73
N HIS A 284 -11.27 8.18 -20.45
CA HIS A 284 -12.11 8.37 -19.26
C HIS A 284 -11.38 7.98 -17.98
N ALA A 285 -10.47 6.99 -18.03
CA ALA A 285 -9.61 6.68 -16.89
C ALA A 285 -8.72 7.87 -16.49
N GLU A 286 -8.12 8.55 -17.47
CA GLU A 286 -7.35 9.78 -17.27
C GLU A 286 -8.16 10.82 -16.50
N ALA A 287 -9.39 11.11 -16.98
CA ALA A 287 -10.28 12.06 -16.32
C ALA A 287 -10.57 11.68 -14.86
N MET A 288 -10.80 10.39 -14.59
CA MET A 288 -11.06 9.92 -13.22
C MET A 288 -9.83 9.99 -12.31
N PHE A 289 -8.62 9.74 -12.83
CA PHE A 289 -7.40 9.94 -12.04
C PHE A 289 -7.14 11.41 -11.76
N LEU A 290 -7.42 12.31 -12.70
CA LEU A 290 -7.35 13.76 -12.45
C LEU A 290 -8.34 14.18 -11.35
N LEU A 291 -9.61 13.75 -11.43
CA LEU A 291 -10.60 14.02 -10.39
C LEU A 291 -10.22 13.43 -9.01
N SER A 292 -9.50 12.32 -9.01
CA SER A 292 -8.94 11.71 -7.79
C SER A 292 -7.84 12.58 -7.18
N LEU A 293 -6.97 13.15 -8.03
CA LEU A 293 -5.90 14.06 -7.61
C LEU A 293 -6.40 15.44 -7.21
N GLU A 294 -7.58 15.86 -7.67
CA GLU A 294 -8.27 17.05 -7.14
C GLU A 294 -8.70 16.84 -5.67
N ASP A 295 -9.06 15.62 -5.27
CA ASP A 295 -9.37 15.31 -3.87
C ASP A 295 -8.12 15.09 -3.02
N CYS A 296 -7.07 14.48 -3.60
CA CYS A 296 -5.83 14.12 -2.93
C CYS A 296 -4.65 14.21 -3.89
N SER A 297 -4.00 15.36 -3.96
CA SER A 297 -2.98 15.62 -4.98
C SER A 297 -1.72 14.76 -4.86
N ASN A 298 -1.45 14.19 -3.68
CA ASN A 298 -0.33 13.28 -3.44
C ASN A 298 -0.74 11.80 -3.47
N PHE A 299 -1.90 11.45 -4.03
CA PHE A 299 -2.36 10.07 -4.04
C PHE A 299 -1.59 9.22 -5.05
N ALA A 300 -0.51 8.58 -4.59
CA ALA A 300 0.43 7.83 -5.42
C ALA A 300 -0.22 6.84 -6.41
N PRO A 301 -1.23 6.02 -6.03
CA PRO A 301 -1.92 5.16 -6.97
C PRO A 301 -2.54 5.88 -8.18
N SER A 302 -3.11 7.08 -7.97
CA SER A 302 -3.68 7.87 -9.07
C SER A 302 -2.62 8.54 -9.92
N LEU A 303 -1.50 8.97 -9.32
CA LEU A 303 -0.36 9.49 -10.07
C LEU A 303 0.23 8.42 -11.01
N SER A 304 0.42 7.19 -10.51
CA SER A 304 0.87 6.05 -11.33
C SER A 304 -0.14 5.68 -12.42
N GLY A 305 -1.44 5.67 -12.11
CA GLY A 305 -2.49 5.44 -13.09
C GLY A 305 -2.52 6.51 -14.19
N LEU A 306 -2.27 7.77 -13.83
CA LEU A 306 -2.20 8.89 -14.76
C LEU A 306 -0.94 8.83 -15.65
N LEU A 307 0.21 8.45 -15.10
CA LEU A 307 1.43 8.17 -15.90
C LEU A 307 1.17 7.12 -16.98
N PHE A 308 0.50 6.02 -16.61
CA PHE A 308 0.11 4.97 -17.57
C PHE A 308 -0.82 5.51 -18.66
N CYS A 309 -1.80 6.35 -18.29
CA CYS A 309 -2.69 6.99 -19.26
C CYS A 309 -1.93 7.90 -20.22
N TYR A 310 -1.04 8.76 -19.70
CA TYR A 310 -0.23 9.66 -20.53
C TYR A 310 0.68 8.92 -21.49
N GLN A 311 1.31 7.83 -21.04
CA GLN A 311 2.10 6.97 -21.92
C GLN A 311 1.24 6.34 -23.02
N SER A 312 0.07 5.82 -22.68
CA SER A 312 -0.84 5.16 -23.61
C SER A 312 -1.44 6.13 -24.65
N LEU A 313 -1.63 7.39 -24.27
CA LEU A 313 -2.17 8.44 -25.13
C LEU A 313 -1.09 9.24 -25.88
N GLY A 314 0.20 8.97 -25.66
CA GLY A 314 1.30 9.70 -26.28
C GLY A 314 1.49 11.13 -25.75
N LYS A 315 1.07 11.40 -24.52
CA LYS A 315 1.18 12.71 -23.83
C LYS A 315 2.52 12.84 -23.10
N ASP A 316 3.62 12.86 -23.87
CA ASP A 316 4.98 12.82 -23.31
C ASP A 316 5.37 14.03 -22.46
N VAL A 317 4.83 15.22 -22.78
CA VAL A 317 5.13 16.45 -22.04
C VAL A 317 4.50 16.38 -20.65
N GLU A 318 3.22 16.02 -20.59
CA GLU A 318 2.46 15.85 -19.36
C GLU A 318 3.04 14.71 -18.51
N ARG A 319 3.46 13.61 -19.14
CA ARG A 319 4.15 12.50 -18.44
C ARG A 319 5.41 12.98 -17.73
N LYS A 320 6.31 13.68 -18.45
CA LYS A 320 7.57 14.19 -17.87
C LYS A 320 7.33 15.20 -16.75
N GLN A 321 6.32 16.04 -16.89
CA GLN A 321 5.95 17.00 -15.84
C GLN A 321 5.46 16.27 -14.58
N LEU A 322 4.66 15.21 -14.75
CA LEU A 322 4.17 14.40 -13.65
C LEU A 322 5.29 13.60 -12.97
N GLU A 323 6.20 13.00 -13.75
CA GLU A 323 7.41 12.33 -13.24
C GLU A 323 8.24 13.29 -12.37
N PHE A 324 8.48 14.51 -12.85
CA PHE A 324 9.17 15.54 -12.09
C PHE A 324 8.43 15.91 -10.79
N GLN A 325 7.10 16.04 -10.83
CA GLN A 325 6.30 16.35 -9.65
C GLN A 325 6.38 15.25 -8.58
N MET A 326 6.34 13.99 -9.00
CA MET A 326 6.48 12.83 -8.10
C MET A 326 7.88 12.71 -7.50
N GLY A 327 8.85 13.47 -8.01
CA GLY A 327 10.24 13.35 -7.58
C GLY A 327 10.88 12.06 -8.06
N PHE A 328 10.39 11.47 -9.16
CA PHE A 328 11.05 10.35 -9.81
C PHE A 328 12.47 10.77 -10.17
N ASP A 329 13.45 10.13 -9.54
CA ASP A 329 14.82 10.11 -10.01
C ASP A 329 14.99 8.77 -10.73
N ALA A 330 15.12 8.81 -12.05
CA ALA A 330 15.04 7.62 -12.91
C ALA A 330 16.03 6.48 -12.53
N ASN A 331 17.07 6.80 -11.75
CA ASN A 331 18.06 5.84 -11.26
C ASN A 331 17.65 5.07 -9.98
N ALA A 332 16.87 5.68 -9.07
CA ALA A 332 16.52 5.05 -7.79
C ALA A 332 15.33 4.08 -7.92
N ASP A 333 14.34 4.44 -8.74
CA ASP A 333 13.08 3.70 -8.84
C ASP A 333 13.17 2.47 -9.74
N ALA A 334 14.07 2.46 -10.73
CA ALA A 334 14.36 1.27 -11.53
C ALA A 334 14.89 0.11 -10.68
N HIS A 335 15.61 0.42 -9.59
CA HIS A 335 16.10 -0.58 -8.66
C HIS A 335 14.99 -1.10 -7.73
N LEU A 336 14.13 -0.21 -7.21
CA LEU A 336 12.97 -0.58 -6.38
C LEU A 336 11.91 -1.38 -7.16
N ALA A 337 11.71 -1.09 -8.45
CA ALA A 337 10.81 -1.85 -9.31
C ALA A 337 11.31 -3.29 -9.55
N GLY A 338 12.62 -3.47 -9.75
CA GLY A 338 13.22 -4.81 -9.88
C GLY A 338 13.12 -5.66 -8.60
N LEU A 339 13.09 -5.02 -7.42
CA LEU A 339 12.91 -5.72 -6.14
C LEU A 339 11.48 -6.24 -5.91
N ASN A 340 10.46 -5.50 -6.37
CA ASN A 340 9.07 -5.96 -6.27
C ASN A 340 8.76 -7.14 -7.21
N GLU A 341 9.42 -7.25 -8.36
CA GLU A 341 9.33 -8.43 -9.23
C GLU A 341 9.97 -9.67 -8.57
N HIS A 342 11.12 -9.52 -7.90
CA HIS A 342 11.79 -10.62 -7.20
C HIS A 342 11.10 -11.06 -5.89
N LEU A 343 10.29 -10.21 -5.27
CA LEU A 343 9.45 -10.59 -4.13
C LEU A 343 8.09 -11.20 -4.55
N GLY A 344 7.68 -11.03 -5.81
CA GLY A 344 6.48 -11.66 -6.39
C GLY A 344 6.75 -13.05 -7.00
N ASP A 345 7.98 -13.30 -7.44
CA ASP A 345 8.43 -14.58 -7.98
C ASP A 345 8.99 -15.51 -6.89
N GLU A 346 8.16 -15.90 -5.92
CA GLU A 346 8.35 -17.24 -5.34
C GLU A 346 8.02 -18.25 -6.44
N GLN A 347 9.08 -18.71 -7.10
CA GLN A 347 9.09 -19.70 -8.17
C GLN A 347 7.99 -20.75 -7.98
N VAL A 348 6.98 -20.68 -8.84
CA VAL A 348 6.14 -21.84 -9.17
C VAL A 348 7.06 -22.83 -9.87
N PHE A 349 7.68 -23.71 -9.07
CA PHE A 349 8.25 -24.94 -9.60
C PHE A 349 7.08 -25.78 -10.13
N GLU A 350 7.05 -25.98 -11.45
CA GLU A 350 6.26 -27.04 -12.09
C GLU A 350 6.69 -28.43 -11.60
#